data_AF-A0A961JUC2-F1
#
_entry.id   AF-A0A961JUC2-F1
#
_cell.length_a   1.000
_cell.length_b   1.000
_cell.length_c   1.000
_cell.angle_alpha   90.00
_cell.angle_beta   90.00
_cell.angle_gamma   90.00
#
_symmetry.space_group_name_H-M   'P 1'
#
loop_
_entity.id
_entity.type
_entity.pdbx_description
1 polymer ?
#
loop_
_entity_poly.entity_id
_entity_poly.type
_entity_poly.pdbx_seq_one_letter_code
_entity_poly.pdbx_strand_id
1 'polypeptide(L)'
;MIDPQEARLKRLSMRSHRRGTKEMDIILGRFADDRLDGLDAATLDSYEALLEENDQDLYLWVTGQAPAPDAFAPLVAEIAMHATARARD
;
A
#
# COMPACT_ATOMS: atom_id res chain seq x y z
N MET A 1 22.13 -1.50 -16.96
CA MET A 1 20.88 -2.27 -16.95
C MET A 1 20.22 -2.00 -15.62
N ILE A 2 18.96 -1.56 -15.61
CA ILE A 2 18.19 -1.45 -14.35
C ILE A 2 17.76 -2.87 -14.01
N ASP A 3 17.97 -3.28 -12.76
CA ASP A 3 17.48 -4.58 -12.28
C ASP A 3 15.94 -4.61 -12.36
N PRO A 4 15.31 -5.65 -12.97
CA PRO A 4 13.86 -5.73 -13.07
C PRO A 4 13.13 -5.57 -11.74
N GLN A 5 13.73 -6.06 -10.65
CA GLN A 5 13.16 -5.91 -9.31
C GLN A 5 13.23 -4.46 -8.83
N GLU A 6 14.37 -3.79 -8.93
CA GLU A 6 14.50 -2.35 -8.63
C GLU A 6 13.52 -1.50 -9.45
N ALA A 7 13.34 -1.82 -10.74
CA ALA A 7 12.39 -1.12 -11.61
C ALA A 7 10.94 -1.29 -11.10
N ARG A 8 10.59 -2.50 -10.64
CA ARG A 8 9.27 -2.81 -10.07
C ARG A 8 9.02 -2.02 -8.79
N LEU A 9 9.96 -2.06 -7.84
CA LEU A 9 9.84 -1.34 -6.56
C LEU A 9 9.68 0.17 -6.79
N LYS A 10 10.49 0.74 -7.69
CA LYS A 10 10.38 2.16 -8.05
C LYS A 10 8.99 2.51 -8.61
N ARG A 11 8.43 1.67 -9.48
CA ARG A 11 7.07 1.88 -10.02
C ARG A 11 6.02 1.81 -8.91
N LEU A 12 6.10 0.83 -8.02
CA LEU A 12 5.13 0.66 -6.92
C LEU A 12 5.22 1.82 -5.92
N SER A 13 6.42 2.26 -5.54
CA SER A 13 6.63 3.46 -4.73
C SER A 13 6.00 4.68 -5.39
N MET A 14 6.29 4.93 -6.68
CA MET A 14 5.71 6.06 -7.40
C MET A 14 4.17 6.04 -7.45
N ARG A 15 3.55 4.87 -7.59
CA ARG A 15 2.09 4.72 -7.58
C ARG A 15 1.48 4.93 -6.19
N SER A 16 2.24 4.65 -5.14
CA SER A 16 1.82 4.82 -3.74
C SER A 16 1.82 6.29 -3.32
N HIS A 17 2.71 7.09 -3.92
CA HIS A 17 2.83 8.54 -3.73
C HIS A 17 1.99 9.40 -4.70
N ARG A 18 1.22 8.78 -5.59
CA ARG A 18 0.43 9.46 -6.64
C ARG A 18 -1.01 8.93 -6.70
N ARG A 19 -1.67 8.95 -5.56
CA ARG A 19 -3.08 8.67 -5.37
C ARG A 19 -3.90 9.94 -5.67
N GLY A 20 -5.19 9.74 -5.88
CA GLY A 20 -6.19 10.79 -6.10
C GLY A 20 -6.66 11.49 -4.82
N THR A 21 -6.34 10.96 -3.63
CA THR A 21 -6.63 11.62 -2.34
C THR A 21 -5.36 11.80 -1.51
N LYS A 22 -5.26 12.94 -0.81
CA LYS A 22 -4.10 13.28 0.02
C LYS A 22 -3.93 12.30 1.18
N GLU A 23 -5.03 11.81 1.73
CA GLU A 23 -5.05 10.82 2.79
C GLU A 23 -4.40 9.51 2.32
N MET A 24 -4.78 9.02 1.14
CA MET A 24 -4.20 7.79 0.60
C MET A 24 -2.75 7.97 0.16
N ASP A 25 -2.36 9.15 -0.36
CA ASP A 25 -0.95 9.48 -0.62
C ASP A 25 -0.10 9.33 0.65
N ILE A 26 -0.60 9.86 1.78
CA ILE A 26 0.12 9.81 3.05
C ILE A 26 0.19 8.37 3.57
N ILE A 27 -0.92 7.65 3.54
CA ILE A 27 -1.00 6.28 4.06
C ILE A 27 -0.11 5.34 3.24
N LEU A 28 -0.34 5.26 1.93
CA LEU A 28 0.36 4.31 1.07
C LEU A 28 1.79 4.74 0.78
N GLY A 29 2.05 6.04 0.63
CA GLY A 29 3.41 6.57 0.46
C GLY A 29 4.30 6.21 1.63
N ARG A 30 3.84 6.43 2.86
CA ARG A 30 4.61 6.06 4.07
C ARG A 30 4.80 4.55 4.18
N PHE A 31 3.77 3.75 3.92
CA PHE A 31 3.89 2.30 3.92
C PHE A 31 4.95 1.84 2.90
N ALA A 32 4.90 2.38 1.68
CA ALA A 32 5.84 2.05 0.63
C ALA A 32 7.28 2.41 1.03
N ASP A 33 7.51 3.59 1.60
CA ASP A 33 8.85 4.05 2.00
C ASP A 33 9.48 3.14 3.08
N ASP A 34 8.67 2.54 3.95
CA ASP A 34 9.19 1.73 5.07
C ASP A 34 9.18 0.21 4.83
N ARG A 35 8.26 -0.28 4.00
CA ARG A 35 7.98 -1.73 3.89
C ARG A 35 8.26 -2.31 2.52
N LEU A 36 8.20 -1.52 1.45
CA LEU A 36 8.18 -2.03 0.08
C LEU A 36 9.42 -2.87 -0.27
N ASP A 37 10.60 -2.45 0.19
CA ASP A 37 11.87 -3.15 -0.04
C ASP A 37 11.97 -4.49 0.69
N GLY A 38 11.14 -4.71 1.71
CA GLY A 38 11.12 -5.94 2.51
C GLY A 38 10.04 -6.95 2.10
N LEU A 39 9.18 -6.61 1.14
CA LEU A 39 8.09 -7.48 0.69
C LEU A 39 8.63 -8.60 -0.22
N ASP A 40 8.08 -9.80 -0.06
CA ASP A 40 8.36 -10.90 -0.96
C ASP A 40 7.59 -10.77 -2.29
N ALA A 41 7.91 -11.61 -3.27
CA ALA A 41 7.33 -11.53 -4.61
C ALA A 41 5.80 -11.66 -4.60
N ALA A 42 5.24 -12.56 -3.78
CA ALA A 42 3.81 -12.77 -3.69
C ALA A 42 3.09 -11.57 -3.07
N THR A 43 3.68 -10.97 -2.04
CA THR A 43 3.11 -9.77 -1.39
C THR A 43 3.22 -8.56 -2.30
N LEU A 44 4.29 -8.44 -3.09
CA LEU A 44 4.40 -7.41 -4.13
C LEU A 44 3.32 -7.57 -5.21
N ASP A 45 2.98 -8.80 -5.60
CA ASP A 45 1.89 -9.06 -6.55
C ASP A 45 0.53 -8.62 -5.96
N SER A 46 0.27 -8.96 -4.69
CA SER A 46 -0.93 -8.50 -3.99
C SER A 46 -0.96 -6.99 -3.81
N TYR A 47 0.17 -6.35 -3.52
CA TYR A 47 0.28 -4.90 -3.39
C TYR A 47 0.06 -4.19 -4.71
N GLU A 48 0.60 -4.72 -5.80
CA GLU A 48 0.38 -4.21 -7.14
C GLU A 48 -1.09 -4.25 -7.53
N ALA A 49 -1.78 -5.37 -7.25
CA ALA A 49 -3.21 -5.51 -7.46
C ALA A 49 -4.01 -4.55 -6.56
N LEU A 50 -3.63 -4.39 -5.29
CA LEU A 50 -4.25 -3.43 -4.37
C LEU A 50 -4.16 -1.99 -4.90
N LEU A 51 -3.05 -1.60 -5.54
CA LEU A 51 -2.86 -0.26 -6.09
C LEU A 51 -3.71 0.02 -7.35
N GLU A 52 -4.37 -0.98 -7.94
CA GLU A 52 -5.37 -0.79 -9.00
C GLU A 52 -6.74 -0.38 -8.45
N GLU A 53 -6.99 -0.61 -7.15
CA GLU A 53 -8.25 -0.25 -6.51
C GLU A 53 -8.35 1.28 -6.34
N ASN A 54 -9.59 1.77 -6.28
CA ASN A 54 -9.84 3.19 -6.11
C ASN A 54 -9.56 3.64 -4.66
N ASP A 55 -9.18 4.90 -4.50
CA ASP A 55 -8.77 5.43 -3.20
C ASP A 55 -9.87 5.48 -2.16
N GLN A 56 -11.12 5.63 -2.58
CA GLN A 56 -12.25 5.66 -1.66
C GLN A 56 -12.40 4.30 -0.98
N ASP A 57 -12.38 3.22 -1.76
CA ASP A 57 -12.48 1.85 -1.22
C ASP A 57 -11.26 1.49 -0.36
N LEU A 58 -10.05 1.82 -0.83
CA LEU A 58 -8.84 1.62 -0.04
C LEU A 58 -8.89 2.35 1.30
N TYR A 59 -9.36 3.59 1.31
CA TYR A 59 -9.52 4.35 2.54
C TYR A 59 -10.53 3.70 3.49
N LEU A 60 -11.67 3.25 2.98
CA LEU A 60 -12.69 2.55 3.78
C LEU A 60 -12.13 1.26 4.39
N TRP A 61 -11.32 0.51 3.65
CA TRP A 61 -10.71 -0.73 4.14
C TRP A 61 -9.65 -0.48 5.20
N VAL A 62 -8.71 0.44 4.93
CA VAL A 62 -7.61 0.76 5.86
C VAL A 62 -8.14 1.38 7.16
N THR A 63 -9.21 2.19 7.09
CA THR A 63 -9.83 2.79 8.28
C THR A 63 -10.82 1.86 8.99
N GLY A 64 -11.07 0.65 8.46
CA GLY A 64 -12.00 -0.31 9.03
C GLY A 64 -13.49 0.06 8.89
N GLN A 65 -13.82 1.00 8.01
CA GLN A 65 -15.20 1.40 7.71
C GLN A 65 -15.91 0.39 6.81
N ALA A 66 -15.16 -0.38 6.03
CA ALA A 66 -15.65 -1.51 5.25
C ALA A 66 -14.65 -2.67 5.29
N PRO A 67 -15.10 -3.94 5.18
CA PRO A 67 -14.19 -5.06 5.07
C PRO A 67 -13.45 -5.02 3.72
N ALA A 68 -12.16 -5.31 3.74
CA ALA A 68 -11.40 -5.56 2.52
C ALA A 68 -11.82 -6.92 1.91
N PRO A 69 -11.73 -7.09 0.58
CA PRO A 69 -11.81 -8.40 -0.05
C PRO A 69 -10.78 -9.37 0.55
N ASP A 70 -11.12 -10.67 0.62
CA ASP A 70 -10.27 -11.70 1.24
C ASP A 70 -8.84 -11.71 0.68
N ALA A 71 -8.69 -11.45 -0.62
CA ALA A 71 -7.40 -11.39 -1.30
C ALA A 71 -6.49 -10.26 -0.77
N PHE A 72 -7.07 -9.19 -0.23
CA PHE A 72 -6.35 -8.02 0.26
C PHE A 72 -6.35 -7.88 1.77
N ALA A 73 -7.21 -8.63 2.47
CA ALA A 73 -7.40 -8.51 3.92
C ALA A 73 -6.10 -8.57 4.74
N PRO A 74 -5.13 -9.49 4.48
CA PRO A 74 -3.87 -9.51 5.23
C PRO A 74 -3.03 -8.25 5.03
N LEU A 75 -2.93 -7.79 3.77
CA LEU A 75 -2.13 -6.63 3.40
C LEU A 75 -2.75 -5.33 3.89
N VAL A 76 -4.08 -5.19 3.77
CA VAL A 76 -4.82 -4.05 4.33
C VAL A 76 -4.64 -3.97 5.84
N ALA A 77 -4.68 -5.11 6.54
CA ALA A 77 -4.46 -5.14 7.98
C ALA A 77 -3.04 -4.64 8.33
N GLU A 78 -2.02 -5.03 7.57
CA GLU A 78 -0.65 -4.54 7.77
C GLU A 78 -0.54 -3.02 7.54
N ILE A 79 -1.15 -2.51 6.46
CA ILE A 79 -1.19 -1.08 6.14
C ILE A 79 -1.90 -0.30 7.25
N ALA A 80 -3.04 -0.79 7.74
CA ALA A 80 -3.82 -0.16 8.81
C ALA A 80 -3.03 -0.12 10.12
N MET A 81 -2.33 -1.21 10.46
CA MET A 81 -1.45 -1.25 11.63
C MET A 81 -0.30 -0.25 11.53
N HIS A 82 0.35 -0.17 10.36
CA HIS A 82 1.42 0.78 10.09
C HIS A 82 0.96 2.23 10.21
N ALA A 83 -0.18 2.57 9.58
CA ALA A 83 -0.78 3.89 9.64
C ALA A 83 -1.14 4.31 11.08
N THR A 84 -1.69 3.37 11.86
CA THR A 84 -2.05 3.62 13.26
C THR A 84 -0.83 3.82 14.16
N ALA A 85 0.26 3.07 13.94
CA ALA A 85 1.50 3.24 14.68
C ALA A 85 2.09 4.63 14.45
N ARG A 86 2.12 5.08 13.18
CA ARG A 86 2.63 6.40 12.77
C ARG A 86 1.78 7.59 13.21
N ALA A 87 0.53 7.38 13.59
CA ALA A 87 -0.33 8.44 14.12
C ALA A 87 -0.08 8.73 15.61
N ARG A 88 0.69 7.86 16.29
CA ARG A 88 1.03 7.97 17.72
C ARG A 88 2.41 8.57 17.96
N ASP A 89 3.19 8.78 16.89
CA ASP A 89 4.51 9.44 16.86
C ASP A 89 4.37 10.95 16.64
#